data_AF-A0A6I5E8R0-F1
#
_entry.id   AF-A0A6I5E8R0-F1
#
_cell.length_a   1.000
_cell.length_b   1.000
_cell.length_c   1.000
_cell.angle_alpha   90.00
_cell.angle_beta   90.00
_cell.angle_gamma   90.00
#
_symmetry.space_group_name_H-M   'P 1'
#
loop_
_entity.id
_entity.type
_entity.pdbx_description
1 polymer ?
#
loop_
_entity_poly.entity_id
_entity_poly.type
_entity_poly.pdbx_seq_one_letter_code
_entity_poly.pdbx_strand_id
1 'polypeptide(L)'
;MAATPQNPAAAPRRKVSRHRGEGQWAVGHFTPLNGNEQFKKDDDGLNVRTRIETIYSKRGFDSIDPNDLRGRMRWWGLYTQRKPGIDGGKTAILEPEELDDKYFMLRVRIDGGRLTTEQLRVIGEISQEFARGTADITDRQNIQLHWIRIEDVPEIWQRLEAVGLSTTEACGDTPRVILGSPVAGIAEDEIIDGTPAIDEIHRRILGNKDFSNLPRKFKTAVSGSPLLDVAHEINDVAFVGVNHPEHGPGFDLWVGGGLSTNPKLGQRLGAWVPLDEVADVHVGVLSIFRDYGYRRLRTRARLKFLVADWGVEKFRQILEDEYLKRKLVDGPAPDQPVASWRDHVGVHRQKDGRFYVGFAPRVGRVDGTTLTKIAEVAAAHGSGRLRTTVEQKMIVLDVEEGQVESLVEGLEALDLTVKPSSFRRGTMACTGIEYCKLAIVETKARGASLIDELERRIPEFDEPITINLNGCPNACARIQVADIGLKGQLVLNDQGEQVEGFQVHLGGALGLEAGFGRKVRGLKVTSDELPDYIERVLKRFQAEREDGERFATWAARASEEALS
;
A
#
# COMPACT_ATOMS: atom_id res chain seq x y z
N MET A 1 18.66 66.31 -43.33
CA MET A 1 19.32 65.66 -42.17
C MET A 1 19.08 64.17 -42.29
N ALA A 2 20.13 63.38 -42.06
CA ALA A 2 20.30 62.01 -42.53
C ALA A 2 19.32 60.99 -41.92
N ALA A 3 18.98 59.97 -42.70
CA ALA A 3 18.19 58.82 -42.30
C ALA A 3 18.96 57.95 -41.29
N THR A 4 18.34 57.68 -40.14
CA THR A 4 18.86 56.79 -39.10
C THR A 4 18.70 55.33 -39.56
N PRO A 5 19.75 54.48 -39.50
CA PRO A 5 19.62 53.08 -39.89
C PRO A 5 18.84 52.28 -38.84
N GLN A 6 17.88 51.46 -39.29
CA GLN A 6 17.22 50.47 -38.45
C GLN A 6 18.20 49.36 -38.07
N ASN A 7 18.42 49.17 -36.78
CA ASN A 7 19.16 48.01 -36.25
C ASN A 7 18.28 46.76 -36.39
N PRO A 8 18.77 45.65 -36.96
CA PRO A 8 18.01 44.41 -37.01
C PRO A 8 17.84 43.86 -35.59
N ALA A 9 16.59 43.64 -35.18
CA ALA A 9 16.26 43.00 -33.91
C ALA A 9 16.91 41.61 -33.84
N ALA A 10 17.77 41.42 -32.85
CA ALA A 10 18.38 40.12 -32.58
C ALA A 10 17.30 39.09 -32.23
N ALA A 11 17.25 37.98 -32.97
CA ALA A 11 16.38 36.86 -32.66
C ALA A 11 16.61 36.37 -31.21
N PRO A 12 15.56 35.99 -30.46
CA PRO A 12 15.72 35.55 -29.09
C PRO A 12 16.57 34.28 -29.07
N ARG A 13 17.81 34.40 -28.56
CA ARG A 13 18.63 33.24 -28.24
C ARG A 13 17.86 32.39 -27.23
N ARG A 14 17.30 31.28 -27.69
CA ARG A 14 16.73 30.23 -26.85
C ARG A 14 17.84 29.83 -25.87
N LYS A 15 17.72 30.24 -24.60
CA LYS A 15 18.65 29.83 -23.55
C LYS A 15 18.65 28.30 -23.57
N VAL A 16 19.75 27.70 -24.02
CA VAL A 16 20.00 26.29 -23.81
C VAL A 16 20.09 26.14 -22.29
N SER A 17 18.99 25.75 -21.65
CA SER A 17 19.04 25.45 -20.24
C SER A 17 19.99 24.27 -20.13
N ARG A 18 21.16 24.45 -19.50
CA ARG A 18 21.97 23.32 -19.04
C ARG A 18 20.99 22.39 -18.33
N HIS A 19 20.78 21.19 -18.86
CA HIS A 19 19.94 20.20 -18.23
C HIS A 19 20.50 20.02 -16.82
N ARG A 20 19.82 20.58 -15.81
CA ARG A 20 20.25 20.41 -14.42
C ARG A 20 20.05 18.93 -14.11
N GLY A 21 21.10 18.26 -13.65
CA GLY A 21 21.03 16.85 -13.30
C GLY A 21 19.89 16.55 -12.34
N GLU A 22 19.29 15.37 -12.45
CA GLU A 22 18.15 14.94 -11.61
C GLU A 22 18.60 14.35 -10.25
N GLY A 23 19.88 14.51 -9.88
CA GLY A 23 20.47 13.98 -8.65
C GLY A 23 20.81 12.48 -8.71
N GLN A 24 20.94 11.93 -9.92
CA GLN A 24 21.23 10.52 -10.16
C GLN A 24 22.72 10.22 -9.86
N TRP A 25 22.97 9.20 -9.04
CA TRP A 25 24.32 8.86 -8.59
C TRP A 25 25.18 8.26 -9.70
N ALA A 26 24.62 7.39 -10.55
CA ALA A 26 25.35 6.74 -11.65
C ALA A 26 25.97 7.73 -12.66
N VAL A 27 25.44 8.95 -12.75
CA VAL A 27 25.93 10.02 -13.63
C VAL A 27 26.73 11.10 -12.87
N GLY A 28 27.19 10.79 -11.66
CA GLY A 28 28.08 11.64 -10.86
C GLY A 28 27.41 12.76 -10.08
N HIS A 29 26.07 12.75 -9.91
CA HIS A 29 25.36 13.79 -9.16
C HIS A 29 25.13 13.39 -7.69
N PHE A 30 26.13 13.61 -6.84
CA PHE A 30 26.09 13.29 -5.40
C PHE A 30 25.71 14.48 -4.49
N THR A 31 25.52 15.66 -5.05
CA THR A 31 25.11 16.85 -4.27
C THR A 31 23.65 16.71 -3.84
N PRO A 32 23.32 16.87 -2.55
CA PRO A 32 21.94 16.83 -2.09
C PRO A 32 21.15 18.01 -2.67
N LEU A 33 19.96 17.74 -3.21
CA LEU A 33 19.14 18.73 -3.92
C LEU A 33 17.85 19.10 -3.17
N ASN A 34 17.64 18.55 -1.97
CA ASN A 34 16.54 18.86 -1.07
C ASN A 34 16.90 18.43 0.36
N GLY A 35 16.10 18.87 1.33
CA GLY A 35 16.34 18.56 2.76
C GLY A 35 16.32 17.06 3.08
N ASN A 36 15.56 16.24 2.33
CA ASN A 36 15.57 14.79 2.53
C ASN A 36 16.90 14.15 2.12
N GLU A 37 17.43 14.53 0.96
CA GLU A 37 18.75 14.05 0.52
C GLU A 37 19.87 14.61 1.42
N GLN A 38 19.70 15.82 1.97
CA GLN A 38 20.65 16.41 2.90
C GLN A 38 20.73 15.60 4.20
N PHE A 39 19.62 15.38 4.92
CA PHE A 39 19.71 14.65 6.19
C PHE A 39 20.20 13.20 6.01
N LYS A 40 19.85 12.55 4.89
CA LYS A 40 20.35 11.20 4.57
C LYS A 40 21.86 11.19 4.32
N LYS A 41 22.42 12.28 3.78
CA LYS A 41 23.86 12.45 3.61
C LYS A 41 24.54 12.69 4.96
N ASP A 42 23.89 13.44 5.85
CA ASP A 42 24.45 13.81 7.15
C ASP A 42 24.58 12.58 8.08
N ASP A 43 23.62 11.65 8.03
CA ASP A 43 23.65 10.41 8.81
C ASP A 43 22.65 9.37 8.25
N ASP A 44 23.03 8.09 8.30
CA ASP A 44 22.18 6.98 7.85
C ASP A 44 20.95 6.86 8.73
N GLY A 45 19.77 6.69 8.12
CA GLY A 45 18.50 6.59 8.84
C GLY A 45 18.46 5.43 9.85
N LEU A 46 19.17 4.33 9.61
CA LEU A 46 19.24 3.19 10.51
C LEU A 46 19.94 3.54 11.83
N ASN A 47 20.89 4.49 11.84
CA ASN A 47 21.66 4.83 13.03
C ASN A 47 20.83 5.52 14.13
N VAL A 48 19.62 6.02 13.82
CA VAL A 48 18.76 6.71 14.79
C VAL A 48 18.29 5.80 15.93
N ARG A 49 18.30 4.47 15.75
CA ARG A 49 17.94 3.50 16.79
C ARG A 49 18.72 3.71 18.08
N THR A 50 20.04 3.87 17.97
CA THR A 50 20.90 4.10 19.15
C THR A 50 20.51 5.39 19.87
N ARG A 51 20.17 6.47 19.14
CA ARG A 51 19.72 7.72 19.77
C ARG A 51 18.35 7.56 20.43
N ILE A 52 17.46 6.75 19.86
CA ILE A 52 16.17 6.41 20.48
C ILE A 52 16.39 5.69 21.82
N GLU A 53 17.20 4.64 21.83
CA GLU A 53 17.45 3.81 23.03
C GLU A 53 18.19 4.57 24.14
N THR A 54 19.14 5.44 23.78
CA THR A 54 20.06 6.06 24.75
C THR A 54 19.72 7.51 25.11
N ILE A 55 18.99 8.25 24.26
CA ILE A 55 18.70 9.67 24.45
C ILE A 55 17.19 9.92 24.46
N TYR A 56 16.50 9.66 23.34
CA TYR A 56 15.14 10.15 23.14
C TYR A 56 14.11 9.44 24.02
N SER A 57 14.23 8.13 24.21
CA SER A 57 13.36 7.38 25.13
C SER A 57 13.56 7.74 26.60
N LYS A 58 14.67 8.43 26.94
CA LYS A 58 14.99 8.83 28.32
C LYS A 58 14.64 10.29 28.61
N ARG A 59 14.68 11.13 27.58
CA ARG A 59 14.45 12.58 27.68
C ARG A 59 13.11 13.04 27.10
N GLY A 60 12.37 12.12 26.49
CA GLY A 60 11.02 12.36 25.96
C GLY A 60 11.00 13.08 24.61
N PHE A 61 9.79 13.30 24.09
CA PHE A 61 9.52 13.77 22.73
C PHE A 61 10.26 15.07 22.36
N ASP A 62 10.26 16.06 23.24
CA ASP A 62 10.84 17.39 22.96
C ASP A 62 12.37 17.37 22.84
N SER A 63 13.01 16.26 23.22
CA SER A 63 14.46 16.08 23.07
C SER A 63 14.91 15.64 21.67
N ILE A 64 13.96 15.29 20.78
CA ILE A 64 14.24 14.68 19.50
C ILE A 64 14.70 15.73 18.48
N ASP A 65 15.82 15.46 17.81
CA ASP A 65 16.28 16.29 16.69
C ASP A 65 15.22 16.34 15.57
N PRO A 66 14.87 17.52 15.00
CA PRO A 66 13.83 17.63 13.97
C PRO A 66 14.05 16.75 12.73
N ASN A 67 15.31 16.55 12.28
CA ASN A 67 15.62 15.69 11.14
C ASN A 67 15.49 14.21 11.48
N ASP A 68 15.71 13.84 12.74
CA ASP A 68 15.39 12.49 13.21
C ASP A 68 13.87 12.31 13.29
N LEU A 69 13.16 13.22 13.96
CA LEU A 69 11.72 13.16 14.20
C LEU A 69 10.92 13.01 12.89
N ARG A 70 11.20 13.88 11.91
CA ARG A 70 10.45 13.94 10.64
C ARG A 70 11.14 13.22 9.48
N GLY A 71 12.35 12.69 9.71
CA GLY A 71 13.18 12.03 8.71
C GLY A 71 13.59 10.62 9.14
N ARG A 72 14.65 10.50 9.96
CA ARG A 72 15.35 9.23 10.21
C ARG A 72 14.54 8.22 10.99
N MET A 73 13.67 8.63 11.92
CA MET A 73 12.80 7.71 12.67
C MET A 73 11.90 6.85 11.78
N ARG A 74 11.64 7.29 10.54
CA ARG A 74 10.90 6.50 9.55
C ARG A 74 11.64 5.22 9.15
N TRP A 75 12.97 5.15 9.24
CA TRP A 75 13.73 3.92 8.99
C TRP A 75 13.41 2.82 10.01
N TRP A 76 12.75 3.17 11.12
CA TRP A 76 12.29 2.23 12.14
C TRP A 76 10.77 2.21 12.28
N GLY A 77 10.06 2.55 11.21
CA GLY A 77 8.60 2.44 11.18
C GLY A 77 7.85 3.48 12.02
N LEU A 78 8.54 4.52 12.51
CA LEU A 78 7.96 5.58 13.32
C LEU A 78 7.61 6.80 12.46
N TYR A 79 6.35 7.18 12.45
CA TYR A 79 5.89 8.48 11.96
C TYR A 79 5.24 9.24 13.12
N THR A 80 5.52 10.53 13.25
CA THR A 80 4.71 11.45 14.05
C THR A 80 3.23 11.37 13.61
N GLN A 81 2.32 11.22 14.56
CA GLN A 81 0.88 11.24 14.26
C GLN A 81 0.33 12.68 14.27
N ARG A 82 -0.91 12.85 13.78
CA ARG A 82 -1.62 14.13 13.78
C ARG A 82 -2.10 14.50 15.18
N LYS A 83 -1.93 15.77 15.54
CA LYS A 83 -2.52 16.37 16.74
C LYS A 83 -4.06 16.45 16.62
N PRO A 84 -4.82 15.98 17.62
CA PRO A 84 -6.28 16.11 17.64
C PRO A 84 -6.77 17.56 17.59
N GLY A 85 -7.99 17.75 17.09
CA GLY A 85 -8.66 19.07 17.07
C GLY A 85 -8.23 20.01 15.94
N ILE A 86 -7.38 19.55 15.01
CA ILE A 86 -7.01 20.32 13.82
C ILE A 86 -7.89 19.92 12.64
N ASP A 87 -8.70 20.88 12.18
CA ASP A 87 -9.58 20.73 11.02
C ASP A 87 -8.83 20.39 9.71
N GLY A 88 -9.49 19.67 8.81
CA GLY A 88 -8.95 19.24 7.52
C GLY A 88 -8.52 20.38 6.60
N GLY A 89 -9.22 21.53 6.67
CA GLY A 89 -8.89 22.75 5.94
C GLY A 89 -7.56 23.39 6.34
N LYS A 90 -7.00 23.01 7.49
CA LYS A 90 -5.71 23.49 7.97
C LYS A 90 -4.53 22.64 7.51
N THR A 91 -4.76 21.44 6.97
CA THR A 91 -3.70 20.47 6.60
C THR A 91 -2.70 21.01 5.58
N ALA A 92 -3.12 21.86 4.64
CA ALA A 92 -2.24 22.44 3.62
C ALA A 92 -1.78 23.87 3.96
N ILE A 93 -2.17 24.40 5.13
CA ILE A 93 -1.92 25.78 5.56
C ILE A 93 -0.89 25.82 6.68
N LEU A 94 -1.02 24.93 7.66
CA LEU A 94 -0.12 24.87 8.81
C LEU A 94 1.23 24.28 8.42
N GLU A 95 2.27 24.72 9.13
CA GLU A 95 3.59 24.11 9.01
C GLU A 95 3.56 22.66 9.54
N PRO A 96 4.37 21.75 9.00
CA PRO A 96 4.37 20.33 9.38
C PRO A 96 4.52 20.07 10.89
N GLU A 97 5.24 20.93 11.59
CA GLU A 97 5.49 20.94 13.04
C GLU A 97 4.20 21.18 13.84
N GLU A 98 3.30 22.04 13.35
CA GLU A 98 2.06 22.41 14.05
C GLU A 98 1.01 21.29 13.99
N LEU A 99 1.15 20.39 13.01
CA LEU A 99 0.33 19.19 12.86
C LEU A 99 0.82 18.02 13.73
N ASP A 100 2.02 18.10 14.31
CA ASP A 100 2.59 17.03 15.12
C ASP A 100 1.90 16.90 16.47
N ASP A 101 1.52 15.67 16.80
CA ASP A 101 1.34 15.27 18.20
C ASP A 101 2.67 14.76 18.76
N LYS A 102 2.74 14.64 20.09
CA LYS A 102 3.87 14.04 20.82
C LYS A 102 3.94 12.51 20.73
N TYR A 103 3.00 11.90 19.99
CA TYR A 103 2.87 10.46 19.83
C TYR A 103 3.24 10.01 18.41
N PHE A 104 3.46 8.72 18.27
CA PHE A 104 3.86 8.09 17.01
C PHE A 104 2.84 7.06 16.55
N MET A 105 2.69 7.00 15.23
CA MET A 105 2.33 5.78 14.54
C MET A 105 3.57 4.88 14.46
N LEU A 106 3.44 3.63 14.89
CA LEU A 106 4.45 2.59 14.73
C LEU A 106 3.92 1.53 13.77
N ARG A 107 4.73 1.18 12.76
CA ARG A 107 4.41 0.14 11.79
C ARG A 107 5.28 -1.10 12.00
N VAL A 108 4.63 -2.21 12.32
CA VAL A 108 5.26 -3.54 12.37
C VAL A 108 5.44 -4.04 10.94
N ARG A 109 6.64 -4.52 10.57
CA ARG A 109 6.94 -5.11 9.25
C ARG A 109 6.61 -6.60 9.27
N ILE A 110 5.76 -7.04 8.34
CA ILE A 110 5.28 -8.41 8.24
C ILE A 110 5.39 -8.86 6.78
N ASP A 111 6.59 -9.30 6.38
CA ASP A 111 6.84 -9.72 4.99
C ASP A 111 6.04 -10.98 4.63
N GLY A 112 5.33 -10.91 3.51
CA GLY A 112 4.35 -11.92 3.09
C GLY A 112 3.09 -11.96 3.95
N GLY A 113 2.90 -11.02 4.88
CA GLY A 113 1.79 -11.04 5.83
C GLY A 113 1.79 -12.22 6.79
N ARG A 114 2.92 -12.94 6.92
CA ARG A 114 3.04 -14.18 7.69
C ARG A 114 3.17 -13.90 9.17
N LEU A 115 2.26 -14.47 9.96
CA LEU A 115 2.26 -14.37 11.41
C LEU A 115 2.05 -15.75 12.05
N THR A 116 2.68 -15.96 13.20
CA THR A 116 2.25 -16.99 14.15
C THR A 116 1.17 -16.44 15.08
N THR A 117 0.45 -17.32 15.79
CA THR A 117 -0.48 -16.92 16.86
C THR A 117 0.24 -16.17 17.99
N GLU A 118 1.46 -16.59 18.34
CA GLU A 118 2.31 -15.90 19.33
C GLU A 118 2.67 -14.48 18.88
N GLN A 119 3.14 -14.32 17.63
CA GLN A 119 3.46 -13.02 17.06
C GLN A 119 2.24 -12.08 17.06
N LEU A 120 1.07 -12.58 16.67
CA LEU A 120 -0.16 -11.78 16.68
C LEU A 120 -0.57 -11.39 18.10
N ARG A 121 -0.46 -12.31 19.07
CA ARG A 121 -0.72 -12.04 20.48
C ARG A 121 0.19 -10.94 21.02
N VAL A 122 1.50 -11.01 20.76
CA VAL A 122 2.45 -9.98 21.20
C VAL A 122 2.12 -8.61 20.61
N ILE A 123 1.74 -8.53 19.33
CA ILE A 123 1.27 -7.26 18.74
C ILE A 123 0.01 -6.75 19.46
N GLY A 124 -0.93 -7.64 19.77
CA GLY A 124 -2.16 -7.31 20.50
C GLY A 124 -1.91 -6.82 21.93
N GLU A 125 -0.96 -7.43 22.65
CA GLU A 125 -0.54 -7.01 24.00
C GLU A 125 0.18 -5.66 23.97
N ILE A 126 1.11 -5.46 23.04
CA ILE A 126 1.76 -4.16 22.79
C ILE A 126 0.71 -3.09 22.50
N SER A 127 -0.30 -3.42 21.69
CA SER A 127 -1.38 -2.50 21.37
C SER A 127 -2.16 -2.07 22.62
N GLN A 128 -2.55 -3.02 23.47
CA GLN A 128 -3.28 -2.75 24.71
C GLN A 128 -2.46 -1.91 25.70
N GLU A 129 -1.17 -2.23 25.88
CA GLU A 129 -0.31 -1.59 26.87
C GLU A 129 0.22 -0.22 26.41
N PHE A 130 0.69 -0.11 25.16
CA PHE A 130 1.42 1.05 24.67
C PHE A 130 0.68 1.88 23.62
N ALA A 131 -0.35 1.31 22.98
CA ALA A 131 -1.05 1.94 21.84
C ALA A 131 -2.52 2.30 22.13
N ARG A 132 -2.93 2.30 23.41
CA ARG A 132 -4.32 2.52 23.84
C ARG A 132 -5.32 1.57 23.17
N GLY A 133 -4.90 0.33 22.90
CA GLY A 133 -5.68 -0.67 22.20
C GLY A 133 -5.77 -0.46 20.68
N THR A 134 -5.17 0.57 20.10
CA THR A 134 -5.30 0.80 18.64
C THR A 134 -4.52 -0.23 17.82
N ALA A 135 -5.15 -0.75 16.76
CA ALA A 135 -4.48 -1.55 15.75
C ALA A 135 -5.21 -1.47 14.40
N ASP A 136 -4.47 -1.30 13.30
CA ASP A 136 -5.02 -1.31 11.95
C ASP A 136 -4.22 -2.23 11.04
N ILE A 137 -4.91 -3.19 10.41
CA ILE A 137 -4.36 -3.97 9.31
C ILE A 137 -4.23 -3.05 8.09
N THR A 138 -3.05 -3.05 7.49
CA THR A 138 -2.74 -2.20 6.34
C THR A 138 -3.03 -2.91 5.04
N ASP A 139 -3.19 -2.13 3.97
CA ASP A 139 -3.28 -2.62 2.59
C ASP A 139 -1.91 -3.13 2.06
N ARG A 140 -0.96 -3.36 2.95
CA ARG A 140 0.35 -3.94 2.65
C ARG A 140 0.72 -5.02 3.65
N GLN A 141 -0.27 -5.73 4.20
CA GLN A 141 -0.08 -6.87 5.09
C GLN A 141 0.58 -6.56 6.45
N ASN A 142 0.92 -5.30 6.74
CA ASN A 142 1.41 -4.90 8.06
C ASN A 142 0.28 -4.62 9.05
N ILE A 143 0.64 -4.45 10.32
CA ILE A 143 -0.19 -3.86 11.38
C ILE A 143 0.42 -2.50 11.78
N GLN A 144 -0.45 -1.51 11.98
CA GLN A 144 -0.08 -0.18 12.49
C GLN A 144 -0.71 0.07 13.85
N LEU A 145 0.08 0.63 14.76
CA LEU A 145 -0.31 1.07 16.10
C LEU A 145 -0.19 2.59 16.17
N HIS A 146 -1.03 3.25 16.95
CA HIS A 146 -0.99 4.70 17.21
C HIS A 146 -0.82 4.98 18.71
N TRP A 147 -0.67 6.24 19.09
CA TRP A 147 -0.49 6.66 20.49
C TRP A 147 0.81 6.18 21.16
N ILE A 148 1.76 5.66 20.39
CA ILE A 148 3.05 5.22 20.92
C ILE A 148 3.83 6.43 21.43
N ARG A 149 4.42 6.32 22.62
CA ARG A 149 5.35 7.33 23.13
C ARG A 149 6.78 6.90 22.86
N ILE A 150 7.69 7.86 22.75
CA ILE A 150 9.11 7.55 22.44
C ILE A 150 9.78 6.73 23.55
N GLU A 151 9.31 6.91 24.78
CA GLU A 151 9.76 6.21 25.99
C GLU A 151 9.50 4.71 25.92
N ASP A 152 8.41 4.30 25.26
CA ASP A 152 7.97 2.91 25.19
C ASP A 152 8.62 2.15 24.02
N VAL A 153 9.20 2.86 23.03
CA VAL A 153 9.73 2.26 21.80
C VAL A 153 10.79 1.16 22.05
N PRO A 154 11.78 1.32 22.95
CA PRO A 154 12.76 0.26 23.20
C PRO A 154 12.14 -1.04 23.73
N GLU A 155 11.14 -0.94 24.61
CA GLU A 155 10.41 -2.10 25.14
C GLU A 155 9.59 -2.78 24.05
N ILE A 156 8.91 -1.99 23.21
CA ILE A 156 8.15 -2.49 22.07
C ILE A 156 9.07 -3.26 21.11
N TRP A 157 10.24 -2.73 20.79
CA TRP A 157 11.21 -3.42 19.96
C TRP A 157 11.69 -4.71 20.60
N GLN A 158 12.03 -4.70 21.89
CA GLN A 158 12.43 -5.91 22.60
C GLN A 158 11.38 -7.02 22.49
N ARG A 159 10.09 -6.71 22.70
CA ARG A 159 9.01 -7.69 22.61
C ARG A 159 8.77 -8.18 21.18
N LEU A 160 8.80 -7.29 20.19
CA LEU A 160 8.67 -7.70 18.78
C LEU A 160 9.84 -8.58 18.34
N GLU A 161 11.07 -8.21 18.68
CA GLU A 161 12.28 -8.94 18.31
C GLU A 161 12.37 -10.30 18.99
N ALA A 162 11.86 -10.43 20.22
CA ALA A 162 11.76 -11.71 20.93
C ALA A 162 10.94 -12.76 20.17
N VAL A 163 9.99 -12.33 19.32
CA VAL A 163 9.16 -13.21 18.49
C VAL A 163 9.52 -13.12 17.00
N GLY A 164 10.68 -12.55 16.66
CA GLY A 164 11.20 -12.47 15.29
C GLY A 164 10.53 -11.41 14.40
N LEU A 165 9.79 -10.46 14.98
CA LEU A 165 9.23 -9.31 14.27
C LEU A 165 10.17 -8.10 14.34
N SER A 166 9.97 -7.14 13.44
CA SER A 166 10.78 -5.91 13.37
C SER A 166 9.98 -4.73 12.82
N THR A 167 10.47 -3.51 13.04
CA THR A 167 9.98 -2.28 12.38
C THR A 167 10.99 -1.70 11.37
N THR A 168 12.14 -2.35 11.18
CA THR A 168 13.22 -1.94 10.28
C THR A 168 12.67 -1.71 8.87
N GLU A 169 12.95 -0.53 8.34
CA GLU A 169 12.60 -0.08 6.99
C GLU A 169 11.11 -0.26 6.61
N ALA A 170 10.23 -0.35 7.61
CA ALA A 170 8.78 -0.36 7.39
C ALA A 170 8.30 0.95 6.74
N CYS A 171 9.06 2.03 6.95
CA CYS A 171 8.83 3.37 6.46
C CYS A 171 10.15 3.97 5.91
N GLY A 172 10.14 5.24 5.46
CA GLY A 172 11.34 5.90 4.94
C GLY A 172 11.54 5.78 3.42
N ASP A 173 12.75 6.19 2.97
CA ASP A 173 13.24 6.11 1.59
C ASP A 173 14.09 4.85 1.39
N THR A 174 13.44 3.71 1.61
CA THR A 174 14.00 2.35 1.69
C THR A 174 13.00 1.33 1.12
N PRO A 175 13.39 0.05 0.98
CA PRO A 175 12.48 -1.03 0.65
C PRO A 175 11.43 -1.24 1.75
N ARG A 176 10.16 -1.11 1.39
CA ARG A 176 9.03 -1.41 2.27
C ARG A 176 8.86 -2.93 2.43
N VAL A 177 7.83 -3.31 3.20
CA VAL A 177 7.34 -4.68 3.26
C VAL A 177 7.18 -5.28 1.85
N ILE A 178 7.61 -6.53 1.73
CA ILE A 178 7.50 -7.39 0.57
C ILE A 178 6.13 -8.06 0.66
N LEU A 179 5.26 -7.78 -0.30
CA LEU A 179 3.95 -8.45 -0.35
C LEU A 179 4.13 -9.90 -0.79
N GLY A 180 3.33 -10.78 -0.21
CA GLY A 180 3.27 -12.20 -0.53
C GLY A 180 1.82 -12.66 -0.66
N SER A 181 1.57 -13.69 -1.47
CA SER A 181 0.26 -14.36 -1.41
C SER A 181 0.00 -14.82 0.03
N PRO A 182 -1.17 -14.51 0.62
CA PRO A 182 -1.47 -14.98 1.96
C PRO A 182 -1.59 -16.51 2.00
N VAL A 183 -1.83 -17.18 0.88
CA VAL A 183 -2.01 -18.64 0.80
C VAL A 183 -0.83 -19.34 0.11
N ALA A 184 0.32 -18.66 0.02
CA ALA A 184 1.55 -19.22 -0.52
C ALA A 184 1.97 -20.51 0.22
N GLY A 185 2.27 -21.55 -0.55
CA GLY A 185 2.70 -22.86 -0.10
C GLY A 185 1.58 -23.80 0.29
N ILE A 186 0.30 -23.41 0.21
CA ILE A 186 -0.84 -24.23 0.66
C ILE A 186 -2.03 -24.29 -0.31
N ALA A 187 -2.22 -23.27 -1.17
CA ALA A 187 -3.38 -23.24 -2.06
C ALA A 187 -3.30 -24.37 -3.11
N GLU A 188 -4.44 -24.98 -3.43
CA GLU A 188 -4.52 -26.08 -4.41
C GLU A 188 -4.18 -25.62 -5.84
N ASP A 189 -4.44 -24.35 -6.15
CA ASP A 189 -4.30 -23.74 -7.46
C ASP A 189 -3.00 -22.91 -7.60
N GLU A 190 -2.11 -22.92 -6.61
CA GLU A 190 -0.88 -22.15 -6.65
C GLU A 190 0.02 -22.59 -7.82
N ILE A 191 0.51 -21.62 -8.59
CA ILE A 191 1.46 -21.89 -9.68
C ILE A 191 2.83 -22.23 -9.08
N ILE A 192 3.26 -21.43 -8.10
CA ILE A 192 4.56 -21.56 -7.43
C ILE A 192 4.55 -20.87 -6.07
N ASP A 193 5.17 -21.48 -5.06
CA ASP A 193 5.35 -20.83 -3.75
C ASP A 193 6.50 -19.80 -3.82
N GLY A 194 6.15 -18.52 -3.73
CA GLY A 194 7.11 -17.41 -3.73
C GLY A 194 7.77 -17.13 -2.37
N THR A 195 7.41 -17.86 -1.32
CA THR A 195 7.93 -17.64 0.05
C THR A 195 9.46 -17.69 0.14
N PRO A 196 10.17 -18.66 -0.47
CA PRO A 196 11.63 -18.70 -0.43
C PRO A 196 12.29 -17.45 -1.02
N ALA A 197 11.70 -16.87 -2.07
CA ALA A 197 12.20 -15.64 -2.66
C ALA A 197 11.98 -14.42 -1.74
N ILE A 198 10.85 -14.35 -1.03
CA ILE A 198 10.60 -13.30 -0.04
C ILE A 198 11.64 -13.37 1.08
N ASP A 199 11.93 -14.57 1.59
CA ASP A 199 12.92 -14.78 2.66
C ASP A 199 14.33 -14.38 2.22
N GLU A 200 14.72 -14.75 1.00
CA GLU A 200 16.04 -14.39 0.47
C GLU A 200 16.16 -12.89 0.16
N ILE A 201 15.10 -12.26 -0.37
CA ILE A 201 15.06 -10.79 -0.54
C ILE A 201 15.19 -10.11 0.82
N HIS A 202 14.41 -10.53 1.82
CA HIS A 202 14.45 -9.98 3.17
C HIS A 202 15.88 -10.05 3.74
N ARG A 203 16.51 -11.23 3.67
CA ARG A 203 17.86 -11.48 4.18
C ARG A 203 18.91 -10.54 3.56
N ARG A 204 18.76 -10.20 2.28
CA ARG A 204 19.73 -9.37 1.55
C ARG A 204 19.55 -7.86 1.78
N ILE A 205 18.31 -7.41 1.97
CA ILE A 205 18.01 -5.96 1.96
C ILE A 205 17.77 -5.38 3.35
N LEU A 206 17.20 -6.14 4.29
CA LEU A 206 16.73 -5.56 5.55
C LEU A 206 17.92 -5.16 6.44
N GLY A 207 17.95 -3.89 6.85
CA GLY A 207 19.04 -3.33 7.64
C GLY A 207 20.35 -3.16 6.86
N ASN A 208 20.35 -3.40 5.55
CA ASN A 208 21.54 -3.26 4.71
C ASN A 208 21.74 -1.80 4.28
N LYS A 209 22.89 -1.22 4.65
CA LYS A 209 23.24 0.17 4.32
C LYS A 209 23.39 0.43 2.82
N ASP A 210 23.59 -0.60 2.01
CA ASP A 210 23.61 -0.47 0.55
C ASP A 210 22.24 -0.07 -0.03
N PHE A 211 21.16 -0.31 0.72
CA PHE A 211 19.77 -0.08 0.33
C PHE A 211 18.98 0.82 1.30
N SER A 212 19.61 1.31 2.36
CA SER A 212 19.02 2.26 3.31
C SER A 212 18.86 3.68 2.73
N ASN A 213 19.45 3.99 1.58
CA ASN A 213 19.39 5.32 0.97
C ASN A 213 18.91 5.29 -0.49
N LEU A 214 17.61 5.09 -0.68
CA LEU A 214 16.96 5.17 -1.99
C LEU A 214 16.45 6.59 -2.29
N PRO A 215 16.14 6.92 -3.55
CA PRO A 215 15.53 8.20 -3.90
C PRO A 215 14.17 8.43 -3.23
N ARG A 216 13.40 7.35 -3.04
CA ARG A 216 12.10 7.35 -2.34
C ARG A 216 11.75 5.94 -1.84
N LYS A 217 10.58 5.77 -1.23
CA LYS A 217 10.02 4.44 -0.91
C LYS A 217 10.01 3.50 -2.13
N PHE A 218 10.36 2.24 -1.89
CA PHE A 218 10.36 1.16 -2.89
C PHE A 218 9.47 0.01 -2.40
N LYS A 219 8.48 -0.38 -3.21
CA LYS A 219 7.47 -1.39 -2.89
C LYS A 219 7.68 -2.64 -3.73
N THR A 220 7.75 -3.79 -3.05
CA THR A 220 7.93 -5.11 -3.66
C THR A 220 6.67 -5.96 -3.50
N ALA A 221 6.38 -6.84 -4.47
CA ALA A 221 5.40 -7.92 -4.35
C ALA A 221 5.91 -9.21 -5.02
N VAL A 222 5.63 -10.37 -4.42
CA VAL A 222 5.95 -11.69 -4.97
C VAL A 222 4.75 -12.60 -4.73
N SER A 223 4.13 -13.15 -5.77
CA SER A 223 3.01 -14.08 -5.61
C SER A 223 2.96 -15.06 -6.76
N GLY A 224 2.79 -16.35 -6.47
CA GLY A 224 2.47 -17.35 -7.49
C GLY A 224 0.98 -17.72 -7.52
N SER A 225 0.11 -16.93 -6.90
CA SER A 225 -1.34 -17.19 -6.94
C SER A 225 -1.93 -16.81 -8.30
N PRO A 226 -2.79 -17.66 -8.89
CA PRO A 226 -3.51 -17.33 -10.11
C PRO A 226 -4.58 -16.23 -9.90
N LEU A 227 -4.86 -15.83 -8.65
CA LEU A 227 -5.71 -14.66 -8.37
C LEU A 227 -4.97 -13.32 -8.51
N LEU A 228 -3.64 -13.36 -8.72
CA LEU A 228 -2.81 -12.14 -8.76
C LEU A 228 -2.93 -11.30 -7.46
N ASP A 229 -3.17 -11.95 -6.33
CA ASP A 229 -3.59 -11.42 -5.01
C ASP A 229 -2.70 -10.39 -4.28
N VAL A 230 -1.69 -9.81 -4.93
CA VAL A 230 -0.73 -8.87 -4.31
C VAL A 230 -0.74 -7.47 -4.93
N ALA A 231 -1.75 -7.15 -5.77
CA ALA A 231 -1.88 -5.87 -6.47
C ALA A 231 -0.56 -5.47 -7.18
N HIS A 232 0.04 -6.44 -7.88
CA HIS A 232 1.36 -6.34 -8.50
C HIS A 232 1.50 -5.10 -9.42
N GLU A 233 0.42 -4.72 -10.08
CA GLU A 233 0.31 -3.61 -11.03
C GLU A 233 0.65 -2.24 -10.41
N ILE A 234 0.71 -2.12 -9.08
CA ILE A 234 0.95 -0.84 -8.38
C ILE A 234 2.16 -0.86 -7.44
N ASN A 235 3.04 -1.86 -7.59
CA ASN A 235 4.31 -1.97 -6.87
C ASN A 235 5.48 -1.45 -7.73
N ASP A 236 6.57 -1.01 -7.09
CA ASP A 236 7.76 -0.53 -7.82
C ASP A 236 8.42 -1.70 -8.58
N VAL A 237 8.41 -2.90 -7.98
CA VAL A 237 8.76 -4.18 -8.62
C VAL A 237 7.78 -5.27 -8.18
N ALA A 238 7.41 -6.17 -9.08
CA ALA A 238 6.63 -7.34 -8.74
C ALA A 238 7.04 -8.59 -9.54
N PHE A 239 6.86 -9.74 -8.92
CA PHE A 239 7.09 -11.07 -9.48
C PHE A 239 5.79 -11.87 -9.37
N VAL A 240 5.23 -12.26 -10.51
CA VAL A 240 3.89 -12.86 -10.56
C VAL A 240 3.96 -14.22 -11.23
N GLY A 241 3.37 -15.25 -10.61
CA GLY A 241 3.44 -16.63 -11.07
C GLY A 241 2.94 -16.80 -12.50
N VAL A 242 3.73 -17.52 -13.30
CA VAL A 242 3.36 -17.91 -14.67
C VAL A 242 4.02 -19.24 -15.03
N ASN A 243 3.35 -20.04 -15.86
CA ASN A 243 3.94 -21.24 -16.44
C ASN A 243 4.63 -20.88 -17.77
N HIS A 244 5.97 -20.94 -17.80
CA HIS A 244 6.71 -20.80 -19.04
C HIS A 244 6.58 -22.09 -19.88
N PRO A 245 6.29 -22.00 -21.20
CA PRO A 245 6.10 -23.18 -22.04
C PRO A 245 7.28 -24.16 -22.06
N GLU A 246 8.50 -23.64 -21.92
CA GLU A 246 9.74 -24.44 -21.96
C GLU A 246 10.41 -24.64 -20.59
N HIS A 247 10.11 -23.79 -19.60
CA HIS A 247 10.85 -23.73 -18.33
C HIS A 247 9.98 -24.03 -17.10
N GLY A 248 8.68 -24.23 -17.29
CA GLY A 248 7.75 -24.55 -16.22
C GLY A 248 7.43 -23.36 -15.32
N PRO A 249 7.01 -23.60 -14.06
CA PRO A 249 6.60 -22.54 -13.14
C PRO A 249 7.73 -21.57 -12.79
N GLY A 250 7.45 -20.28 -12.90
CA GLY A 250 8.32 -19.20 -12.42
C GLY A 250 7.56 -17.89 -12.37
N PHE A 251 8.25 -16.75 -12.51
CA PHE A 251 7.64 -15.44 -12.32
C PHE A 251 7.82 -14.51 -13.53
N ASP A 252 6.74 -13.87 -13.97
CA ASP A 252 6.78 -12.71 -14.85
C ASP A 252 7.19 -11.46 -14.07
N LEU A 253 8.12 -10.67 -14.62
CA LEU A 253 8.70 -9.50 -13.97
C LEU A 253 8.02 -8.19 -14.39
N TRP A 254 7.53 -7.46 -13.40
CA TRP A 254 6.88 -6.16 -13.56
C TRP A 254 7.65 -5.05 -12.84
N VAL A 255 7.72 -3.85 -13.43
CA VAL A 255 8.38 -2.68 -12.82
C VAL A 255 7.61 -1.37 -13.03
N GLY A 256 7.81 -0.41 -12.12
CA GLY A 256 7.40 0.98 -12.32
C GLY A 256 5.95 1.31 -11.96
N GLY A 257 5.30 0.52 -11.11
CA GLY A 257 3.94 0.80 -10.64
C GLY A 257 3.86 1.84 -9.52
N GLY A 258 2.74 2.54 -9.44
CA GLY A 258 2.37 3.31 -8.25
C GLY A 258 1.35 4.44 -8.49
N LEU A 259 0.46 4.62 -7.52
CA LEU A 259 -0.71 5.50 -7.60
C LEU A 259 -0.39 6.98 -7.28
N SER A 260 -0.62 7.46 -6.06
CA SER A 260 -0.43 8.89 -5.68
C SER A 260 -1.05 9.86 -6.71
N THR A 261 -0.57 11.09 -6.83
CA THR A 261 -1.19 12.12 -7.68
C THR A 261 -1.01 11.88 -9.18
N ASN A 262 0.04 11.15 -9.59
CA ASN A 262 0.33 10.79 -10.99
C ASN A 262 0.37 9.26 -11.12
N PRO A 263 -0.78 8.58 -11.25
CA PRO A 263 -0.85 7.13 -11.23
C PRO A 263 -0.21 6.51 -12.47
N LYS A 264 0.54 5.43 -12.28
CA LYS A 264 1.14 4.61 -13.33
C LYS A 264 0.98 3.13 -12.96
N LEU A 265 0.54 2.32 -13.92
CA LEU A 265 0.56 0.87 -13.79
C LEU A 265 1.99 0.38 -14.02
N GLY A 266 2.37 -0.67 -13.31
CA GLY A 266 3.59 -1.42 -13.57
C GLY A 266 3.55 -1.95 -14.99
N GLN A 267 4.72 -2.11 -15.59
CA GLN A 267 4.87 -2.62 -16.93
C GLN A 267 5.66 -3.91 -16.88
N ARG A 268 5.24 -4.89 -17.68
CA ARG A 268 5.99 -6.12 -17.91
C ARG A 268 7.34 -5.79 -18.52
N LEU A 269 8.40 -6.44 -18.04
CA LEU A 269 9.70 -6.46 -18.74
C LEU A 269 9.78 -7.56 -19.82
N GLY A 270 8.73 -8.38 -19.94
CA GLY A 270 8.69 -9.51 -20.87
C GLY A 270 9.69 -10.60 -20.50
N ALA A 271 10.01 -10.73 -19.20
CA ALA A 271 11.04 -11.62 -18.69
C ALA A 271 10.44 -12.61 -17.69
N TRP A 272 10.82 -13.88 -17.85
CA TRP A 272 10.55 -14.96 -16.91
C TRP A 272 11.74 -15.16 -15.97
N VAL A 273 11.47 -15.35 -14.69
CA VAL A 273 12.49 -15.49 -13.64
C VAL A 273 12.19 -16.75 -12.82
N PRO A 274 13.12 -17.72 -12.73
CA PRO A 274 12.97 -18.88 -11.85
C PRO A 274 13.07 -18.45 -10.38
N LEU A 275 12.47 -19.23 -9.48
CA LEU A 275 12.34 -18.89 -8.05
C LEU A 275 13.67 -18.53 -7.37
N ASP A 276 14.74 -19.26 -7.67
CA ASP A 276 16.07 -19.10 -7.10
C ASP A 276 16.79 -17.82 -7.56
N GLU A 277 16.39 -17.24 -8.70
CA GLU A 277 16.97 -16.01 -9.23
C GLU A 277 16.18 -14.74 -8.84
N VAL A 278 14.97 -14.87 -8.28
CA VAL A 278 14.10 -13.71 -7.95
C VAL A 278 14.82 -12.68 -7.09
N ALA A 279 15.61 -13.11 -6.10
CA ALA A 279 16.33 -12.20 -5.21
C ALA A 279 17.48 -11.47 -5.93
N ASP A 280 18.17 -12.11 -6.87
CA ASP A 280 19.22 -11.46 -7.68
C ASP A 280 18.61 -10.37 -8.57
N VAL A 281 17.51 -10.69 -9.24
CA VAL A 281 16.76 -9.76 -10.09
C VAL A 281 16.21 -8.60 -9.28
N HIS A 282 15.63 -8.88 -8.10
CA HIS A 282 15.13 -7.86 -7.20
C HIS A 282 16.23 -6.86 -6.80
N VAL A 283 17.39 -7.36 -6.37
CA VAL A 283 18.54 -6.53 -5.99
C VAL A 283 19.04 -5.70 -7.18
N GLY A 284 19.04 -6.27 -8.40
CA GLY A 284 19.37 -5.52 -9.62
C GLY A 284 18.42 -4.35 -9.85
N VAL A 285 17.11 -4.57 -9.81
CA VAL A 285 16.08 -3.53 -9.95
C VAL A 285 16.19 -2.46 -8.86
N LEU A 286 16.43 -2.90 -7.62
CA LEU A 286 16.62 -2.01 -6.48
C LEU A 286 17.88 -1.13 -6.63
N SER A 287 18.96 -1.71 -7.14
CA SER A 287 20.23 -1.02 -7.41
C SER A 287 20.08 0.01 -8.54
N ILE A 288 19.37 -0.33 -9.62
CA ILE A 288 18.98 0.66 -10.65
C ILE A 288 18.26 1.84 -10.01
N PHE A 289 17.29 1.57 -9.13
CA PHE A 289 16.56 2.66 -8.49
C PHE A 289 17.47 3.51 -7.60
N ARG A 290 18.39 2.90 -6.83
CA ARG A 290 19.37 3.62 -6.02
C ARG A 290 20.24 4.55 -6.86
N ASP A 291 20.76 4.03 -7.97
CA ASP A 291 21.83 4.66 -8.75
C ASP A 291 21.29 5.64 -9.80
N TYR A 292 20.20 5.27 -10.49
CA TYR A 292 19.61 6.01 -11.59
C TYR A 292 18.30 6.71 -11.25
N GLY A 293 17.70 6.47 -10.08
CA GLY A 293 16.45 7.13 -9.70
C GLY A 293 16.64 8.62 -9.40
N TYR A 294 15.61 9.41 -9.69
CA TYR A 294 15.65 10.88 -9.53
C TYR A 294 15.57 11.30 -8.07
N ARG A 295 16.49 12.17 -7.65
CA ARG A 295 16.61 12.67 -6.27
C ARG A 295 16.35 14.17 -6.14
N ARG A 296 16.10 14.88 -7.24
CA ARG A 296 15.86 16.33 -7.24
C ARG A 296 14.50 16.71 -6.65
N LEU A 297 13.41 16.29 -7.30
CA LEU A 297 12.04 16.63 -6.88
C LEU A 297 11.39 15.46 -6.16
N ARG A 298 10.96 15.67 -4.90
CA ARG A 298 10.30 14.63 -4.08
C ARG A 298 9.03 14.06 -4.74
N THR A 299 8.31 14.89 -5.50
CA THR A 299 7.10 14.51 -6.26
C THR A 299 7.41 13.71 -7.54
N ARG A 300 8.67 13.68 -7.98
CA ARG A 300 9.16 12.95 -9.17
C ARG A 300 10.27 11.94 -8.84
N ALA A 301 10.37 11.47 -7.59
CA ALA A 301 11.47 10.62 -7.11
C ALA A 301 11.17 9.10 -7.03
N ARG A 302 9.99 8.66 -7.49
CA ARG A 302 9.61 7.23 -7.50
C ARG A 302 10.09 6.53 -8.77
N LEU A 303 10.34 5.21 -8.69
CA LEU A 303 10.83 4.41 -9.81
C LEU A 303 9.93 4.52 -11.06
N LYS A 304 8.62 4.62 -10.88
CA LYS A 304 7.64 4.83 -11.96
C LYS A 304 7.96 5.99 -12.91
N PHE A 305 8.66 7.03 -12.45
CA PHE A 305 9.05 8.14 -13.33
C PHE A 305 10.27 7.79 -14.16
N LEU A 306 11.25 7.09 -13.58
CA LEU A 306 12.40 6.58 -14.32
C LEU A 306 11.96 5.60 -15.41
N VAL A 307 11.08 4.64 -15.06
CA VAL A 307 10.54 3.67 -16.03
C VAL A 307 9.74 4.38 -17.13
N ALA A 308 8.93 5.40 -16.79
CA ALA A 308 8.20 6.16 -17.78
C ALA A 308 9.10 6.96 -18.74
N ASP A 309 10.23 7.47 -18.24
CA ASP A 309 11.17 8.24 -19.06
C ASP A 309 12.13 7.34 -19.87
N TRP A 310 12.43 6.12 -19.37
CA TRP A 310 13.33 5.17 -20.05
C TRP A 310 12.64 4.21 -21.02
N GLY A 311 11.40 3.82 -20.73
CA GLY A 311 10.79 2.64 -21.35
C GLY A 311 11.32 1.33 -20.74
N VAL A 312 10.58 0.24 -20.97
CA VAL A 312 10.90 -1.08 -20.40
C VAL A 312 12.10 -1.73 -21.08
N GLU A 313 12.32 -1.45 -22.37
CA GLU A 313 13.41 -1.99 -23.17
C GLU A 313 14.75 -1.50 -22.65
N LYS A 314 14.90 -0.19 -22.47
CA LYS A 314 16.11 0.40 -21.89
C LYS A 314 16.29 -0.05 -20.44
N PHE A 315 15.21 -0.11 -19.66
CA PHE A 315 15.27 -0.57 -18.28
C PHE A 315 15.82 -2.00 -18.18
N ARG A 316 15.27 -2.92 -18.98
CA ARG A 316 15.74 -4.32 -19.06
C ARG A 316 17.19 -4.39 -19.53
N GLN A 317 17.57 -3.62 -20.55
CA GLN A 317 18.95 -3.58 -21.02
C GLN A 317 19.93 -3.19 -19.90
N ILE A 318 19.64 -2.13 -19.15
CA ILE A 318 20.49 -1.69 -18.03
C ILE A 318 20.54 -2.76 -16.94
N LEU A 319 19.40 -3.37 -16.60
CA LEU A 319 19.34 -4.47 -15.62
C LEU A 319 20.26 -5.63 -16.02
N GLU A 320 20.17 -6.08 -17.26
CA GLU A 320 20.96 -7.20 -17.79
C GLU A 320 22.45 -6.85 -17.92
N ASP A 321 22.77 -5.70 -18.53
CA ASP A 321 24.13 -5.35 -18.93
C ASP A 321 24.95 -4.79 -17.75
N GLU A 322 24.33 -4.01 -16.85
CA GLU A 322 25.03 -3.33 -15.76
C GLU A 322 24.99 -4.08 -14.43
N TYR A 323 23.89 -4.79 -14.13
CA TYR A 323 23.67 -5.37 -12.80
C TYR A 323 23.72 -6.90 -12.81
N LEU A 324 22.94 -7.58 -13.65
CA LEU A 324 22.87 -9.04 -13.69
C LEU A 324 24.04 -9.68 -14.47
N LYS A 325 24.65 -8.94 -15.40
CA LYS A 325 25.71 -9.41 -16.31
C LYS A 325 25.31 -10.63 -17.14
N ARG A 326 24.02 -10.76 -17.42
CA ARG A 326 23.41 -11.81 -18.25
C ARG A 326 22.06 -11.35 -18.78
N LYS A 327 21.59 -12.02 -19.83
CA LYS A 327 20.23 -11.84 -20.34
C LYS A 327 19.23 -12.57 -19.46
N LEU A 328 18.06 -11.95 -19.27
CA LEU A 328 16.91 -12.63 -18.69
C LEU A 328 16.22 -13.46 -19.76
N VAL A 329 15.63 -14.57 -19.33
CA VAL A 329 14.81 -15.43 -20.20
C VAL A 329 13.54 -14.66 -20.56
N ASP A 330 13.10 -14.72 -21.82
CA ASP A 330 11.83 -14.12 -22.23
C ASP A 330 10.64 -14.88 -21.60
N GLY A 331 9.54 -14.17 -21.31
CA GLY A 331 8.43 -14.75 -20.56
C GLY A 331 7.04 -14.33 -21.06
N PRO A 332 6.03 -15.23 -20.99
CA PRO A 332 4.64 -14.88 -21.25
C PRO A 332 4.08 -13.99 -20.13
N ALA A 333 2.97 -13.31 -20.41
CA ALA A 333 2.19 -12.63 -19.37
C ALA A 333 1.50 -13.68 -18.47
N PRO A 334 1.20 -13.35 -17.20
CA PRO A 334 0.29 -14.18 -16.42
C PRO A 334 -1.09 -14.22 -17.08
N ASP A 335 -1.82 -15.30 -16.83
CA ASP A 335 -3.22 -15.40 -17.21
C ASP A 335 -4.08 -14.37 -16.45
N GLN A 336 -5.29 -14.14 -16.95
CA GLN A 336 -6.28 -13.34 -16.24
C GLN A 336 -6.64 -13.99 -14.91
N PRO A 337 -6.96 -13.20 -13.86
CA PRO A 337 -7.24 -13.77 -12.56
C PRO A 337 -8.49 -14.65 -12.63
N VAL A 338 -8.42 -15.81 -11.97
CA VAL A 338 -9.45 -16.86 -12.06
C VAL A 338 -10.76 -16.52 -11.32
N ALA A 339 -10.79 -15.44 -10.55
CA ALA A 339 -11.99 -14.95 -9.86
C ALA A 339 -12.03 -13.42 -9.78
N SER A 340 -13.23 -12.86 -9.57
CA SER A 340 -13.44 -11.42 -9.40
C SER A 340 -12.81 -10.88 -8.11
N TRP A 341 -12.93 -11.62 -7.01
CA TRP A 341 -12.30 -11.28 -5.75
C TRP A 341 -10.88 -11.85 -5.68
N ARG A 342 -9.93 -11.01 -5.26
CA ARG A 342 -8.50 -11.35 -5.13
C ARG A 342 -8.04 -11.37 -3.66
N ASP A 343 -8.99 -11.60 -2.75
CA ASP A 343 -8.84 -11.29 -1.31
C ASP A 343 -8.75 -12.50 -0.38
N HIS A 344 -9.05 -13.71 -0.89
CA HIS A 344 -9.07 -14.97 -0.16
C HIS A 344 -10.05 -15.04 1.01
N VAL A 345 -11.10 -14.21 1.02
CA VAL A 345 -12.17 -14.29 2.02
C VAL A 345 -13.05 -15.53 1.77
N GLY A 346 -13.51 -16.17 2.85
CA GLY A 346 -14.31 -17.39 2.81
C GLY A 346 -13.54 -18.63 3.29
N VAL A 347 -14.17 -19.79 3.14
CA VAL A 347 -13.60 -21.11 3.48
C VAL A 347 -13.10 -21.76 2.20
N HIS A 348 -11.85 -22.23 2.21
CA HIS A 348 -11.18 -22.78 1.04
C HIS A 348 -10.34 -23.99 1.43
N ARG A 349 -10.20 -24.95 0.52
CA ARG A 349 -9.41 -26.16 0.74
C ARG A 349 -7.92 -25.92 0.45
N GLN A 350 -7.06 -26.60 1.20
CA GLN A 350 -5.63 -26.66 1.01
C GLN A 350 -5.22 -27.97 0.32
N LYS A 351 -4.04 -27.96 -0.31
CA LYS A 351 -3.48 -29.15 -0.98
C LYS A 351 -3.21 -30.36 -0.08
N ASP A 352 -3.13 -30.16 1.23
CA ASP A 352 -2.96 -31.24 2.21
C ASP A 352 -4.29 -31.78 2.78
N GLY A 353 -5.43 -31.28 2.28
CA GLY A 353 -6.77 -31.68 2.70
C GLY A 353 -7.37 -30.84 3.83
N ARG A 354 -6.58 -29.97 4.49
CA ARG A 354 -7.08 -29.00 5.47
C ARG A 354 -7.74 -27.81 4.78
N PHE A 355 -8.16 -26.83 5.58
CA PHE A 355 -8.82 -25.61 5.11
C PHE A 355 -8.07 -24.37 5.55
N TYR A 356 -8.27 -23.27 4.83
CA TYR A 356 -7.99 -21.92 5.32
C TYR A 356 -9.28 -21.10 5.33
N VAL A 357 -9.38 -20.19 6.30
CA VAL A 357 -10.58 -19.38 6.55
C VAL A 357 -10.19 -17.91 6.55
N GLY A 358 -10.57 -17.19 5.49
CA GLY A 358 -10.40 -15.75 5.35
C GLY A 358 -11.61 -14.98 5.86
N PHE A 359 -11.38 -13.90 6.60
CA PHE A 359 -12.42 -13.10 7.24
C PHE A 359 -12.19 -11.60 7.09
N ALA A 360 -13.30 -10.84 7.15
CA ALA A 360 -13.34 -9.42 6.87
C ALA A 360 -13.64 -8.56 8.10
N PRO A 361 -12.62 -7.88 8.68
CA PRO A 361 -12.86 -6.76 9.57
C PRO A 361 -13.38 -5.55 8.78
N ARG A 362 -13.98 -4.59 9.47
CA ARG A 362 -14.41 -3.33 8.87
C ARG A 362 -13.20 -2.49 8.50
N VAL A 363 -12.96 -2.33 7.20
CA VAL A 363 -11.89 -1.47 6.64
C VAL A 363 -10.51 -1.67 7.30
N GLY A 364 -10.19 -2.89 7.73
CA GLY A 364 -8.94 -3.23 8.42
C GLY A 364 -8.80 -2.70 9.85
N ARG A 365 -9.82 -2.06 10.42
CA ARG A 365 -9.82 -1.61 11.81
C ARG A 365 -10.03 -2.82 12.71
N VAL A 366 -9.10 -3.01 13.63
CA VAL A 366 -9.17 -3.97 14.74
C VAL A 366 -8.75 -3.23 16.01
N ASP A 367 -8.57 -3.95 17.10
CA ASP A 367 -7.92 -3.42 18.32
C ASP A 367 -7.03 -4.51 18.94
N GLY A 368 -6.21 -4.13 19.92
CA GLY A 368 -5.28 -5.05 20.57
C GLY A 368 -5.97 -6.28 21.18
N THR A 369 -7.15 -6.08 21.77
CA THR A 369 -7.99 -7.15 22.34
C THR A 369 -8.48 -8.12 21.26
N THR A 370 -8.90 -7.61 20.11
CA THR A 370 -9.36 -8.40 18.98
C THR A 370 -8.21 -9.19 18.39
N LEU A 371 -7.01 -8.62 18.28
CA LEU A 371 -5.82 -9.33 17.84
C LEU A 371 -5.47 -10.52 18.75
N THR A 372 -5.50 -10.33 20.07
CA THR A 372 -5.25 -11.45 21.01
C THR A 372 -6.34 -12.51 20.93
N LYS A 373 -7.62 -12.12 20.79
CA LYS A 373 -8.73 -13.05 20.61
C LYS A 373 -8.65 -13.83 19.29
N ILE A 374 -8.24 -13.20 18.18
CA ILE A 374 -8.00 -13.90 16.91
C ILE A 374 -6.92 -14.98 17.11
N ALA A 375 -5.82 -14.65 17.80
CA ALA A 375 -4.76 -15.61 18.09
C ALA A 375 -5.25 -16.78 18.96
N GLU A 376 -6.09 -16.51 19.96
CA GLU A 376 -6.71 -17.52 20.83
C GLU A 376 -7.65 -18.44 20.06
N VAL A 377 -8.56 -17.86 19.28
CA VAL A 377 -9.52 -18.62 18.47
C VAL A 377 -8.80 -19.49 17.44
N ALA A 378 -7.78 -18.96 16.75
CA ALA A 378 -6.97 -19.75 15.82
C ALA A 378 -6.25 -20.92 16.52
N ALA A 379 -5.60 -20.66 17.66
CA ALA A 379 -4.89 -21.69 18.43
C ALA A 379 -5.84 -22.77 18.98
N ALA A 380 -7.03 -22.38 19.43
CA ALA A 380 -8.06 -23.31 19.94
C ALA A 380 -8.55 -24.29 18.85
N HIS A 381 -8.46 -23.90 17.58
CA HIS A 381 -8.82 -24.73 16.42
C HIS A 381 -7.60 -25.40 15.76
N GLY A 382 -6.47 -25.49 16.49
CA GLY A 382 -5.28 -26.20 16.04
C GLY A 382 -4.38 -25.42 15.06
N SER A 383 -4.70 -24.17 14.76
CA SER A 383 -3.91 -23.34 13.85
C SER A 383 -2.83 -22.54 14.59
N GLY A 384 -1.60 -22.62 14.08
CA GLY A 384 -0.50 -21.75 14.49
C GLY A 384 -0.14 -20.67 13.46
N ARG A 385 -0.79 -20.63 12.30
CA ARG A 385 -0.41 -19.79 11.16
C ARG A 385 -1.55 -18.87 10.74
N LEU A 386 -1.26 -17.57 10.77
CA LEU A 386 -2.16 -16.50 10.38
C LEU A 386 -1.54 -15.69 9.25
N ARG A 387 -2.41 -15.03 8.48
CA ARG A 387 -2.02 -14.18 7.36
C ARG A 387 -2.80 -12.89 7.36
N THR A 388 -2.16 -11.79 7.01
CA THR A 388 -2.81 -10.53 6.62
C THR A 388 -2.83 -10.41 5.11
N THR A 389 -3.80 -9.68 4.56
CA THR A 389 -3.97 -9.53 3.11
C THR A 389 -3.75 -8.10 2.65
N VAL A 390 -3.59 -7.92 1.33
CA VAL A 390 -3.50 -6.59 0.71
C VAL A 390 -4.85 -5.85 0.73
N GLU A 391 -5.96 -6.54 0.98
CA GLU A 391 -7.29 -5.94 1.04
C GLU A 391 -7.70 -5.54 2.47
N GLN A 392 -6.76 -5.55 3.42
CA GLN A 392 -6.96 -5.26 4.85
C GLN A 392 -7.76 -6.34 5.60
N LYS A 393 -7.65 -7.60 5.17
CA LYS A 393 -8.30 -8.78 5.77
C LYS A 393 -7.27 -9.67 6.47
N MET A 394 -7.76 -10.74 7.09
CA MET A 394 -6.91 -11.78 7.69
C MET A 394 -7.41 -13.19 7.36
N ILE A 395 -6.52 -14.17 7.48
CA ILE A 395 -6.79 -15.58 7.20
C ILE A 395 -6.19 -16.45 8.30
N VAL A 396 -6.96 -17.44 8.77
CA VAL A 396 -6.48 -18.55 9.60
C VAL A 396 -6.18 -19.73 8.68
N LEU A 397 -4.97 -20.31 8.79
CA LEU A 397 -4.57 -21.47 7.99
C LEU A 397 -4.71 -22.77 8.79
N ASP A 398 -4.56 -23.90 8.13
CA ASP A 398 -4.38 -25.26 8.68
C ASP A 398 -5.51 -25.76 9.57
N VAL A 399 -6.73 -25.45 9.18
CA VAL A 399 -7.92 -25.81 9.94
C VAL A 399 -8.40 -27.18 9.46
N GLU A 400 -8.51 -28.15 10.36
CA GLU A 400 -9.13 -29.45 10.06
C GLU A 400 -10.61 -29.26 9.69
N GLU A 401 -11.13 -30.10 8.79
CA GLU A 401 -12.51 -29.97 8.26
C GLU A 401 -13.55 -29.86 9.39
N GLY A 402 -13.46 -30.73 10.40
CA GLY A 402 -14.37 -30.74 11.56
C GLY A 402 -14.22 -29.55 12.53
N GLN A 403 -13.26 -28.65 12.31
CA GLN A 403 -13.04 -27.44 13.10
C GLN A 403 -13.46 -26.16 12.36
N VAL A 404 -13.81 -26.25 11.07
CA VAL A 404 -14.12 -25.08 10.25
C VAL A 404 -15.35 -24.36 10.76
N GLU A 405 -16.44 -25.07 11.04
CA GLU A 405 -17.71 -24.45 11.45
C GLU A 405 -17.57 -23.70 12.78
N SER A 406 -16.99 -24.32 13.80
CA SER A 406 -16.77 -23.69 15.11
C SER A 406 -15.78 -22.52 15.04
N LEU A 407 -14.78 -22.58 14.14
CA LEU A 407 -13.88 -21.46 13.89
C LEU A 407 -14.64 -20.28 13.28
N VAL A 408 -15.49 -20.54 12.29
CA VAL A 408 -16.33 -19.51 11.66
C VAL A 408 -17.22 -18.87 12.71
N GLU A 409 -17.92 -19.65 13.55
CA GLU A 409 -18.75 -19.12 14.64
C GLU A 409 -17.95 -18.25 15.62
N GLY A 410 -16.75 -18.70 16.00
CA GLY A 410 -15.86 -17.94 16.88
C GLY A 410 -15.39 -16.61 16.29
N LEU A 411 -15.16 -16.55 14.98
CA LEU A 411 -14.81 -15.31 14.26
C LEU A 411 -16.03 -14.39 14.13
N GLU A 412 -17.19 -14.91 13.75
CA GLU A 412 -18.43 -14.13 13.61
C GLU A 412 -18.86 -13.50 14.95
N ALA A 413 -18.66 -14.20 16.09
CA ALA A 413 -18.90 -13.67 17.42
C ALA A 413 -18.03 -12.44 17.78
N LEU A 414 -16.95 -12.20 17.03
CA LEU A 414 -16.06 -11.05 17.16
C LEU A 414 -16.34 -9.95 16.12
N ASP A 415 -17.43 -10.05 15.35
CA ASP A 415 -17.69 -9.23 14.17
C ASP A 415 -16.55 -9.37 13.12
N LEU A 416 -16.05 -10.59 12.92
CA LEU A 416 -15.02 -10.91 11.91
C LEU A 416 -15.61 -11.86 10.87
N THR A 417 -16.28 -11.27 9.87
CA THR A 417 -17.19 -12.02 9.00
C THR A 417 -16.47 -12.86 7.94
N VAL A 418 -16.79 -14.15 7.85
CA VAL A 418 -16.25 -15.09 6.84
C VAL A 418 -17.09 -15.07 5.56
N LYS A 419 -18.40 -14.75 5.67
CA LYS A 419 -19.32 -14.54 4.55
C LYS A 419 -19.86 -13.10 4.52
N PRO A 420 -18.99 -12.09 4.33
CA PRO A 420 -19.40 -10.68 4.37
C PRO A 420 -20.29 -10.30 3.18
N SER A 421 -21.07 -9.23 3.34
CA SER A 421 -21.68 -8.53 2.21
C SER A 421 -20.61 -8.03 1.23
N SER A 422 -21.01 -7.73 -0.02
CA SER A 422 -20.11 -7.11 -1.00
C SER A 422 -19.53 -5.79 -0.50
N PHE A 423 -20.28 -5.02 0.31
CA PHE A 423 -19.80 -3.76 0.90
C PHE A 423 -18.71 -3.98 1.94
N ARG A 424 -18.92 -4.88 2.89
CA ARG A 424 -17.92 -5.19 3.93
C ARG A 424 -16.67 -5.82 3.32
N ARG A 425 -16.84 -6.68 2.31
CA ARG A 425 -15.75 -7.34 1.58
C ARG A 425 -14.92 -6.34 0.77
N GLY A 426 -15.58 -5.52 -0.03
CA GLY A 426 -14.94 -4.65 -1.03
C GLY A 426 -14.54 -3.26 -0.54
N THR A 427 -14.94 -2.84 0.67
CA THR A 427 -14.57 -1.52 1.19
C THR A 427 -13.18 -1.53 1.84
N MET A 428 -12.34 -0.56 1.46
CA MET A 428 -11.09 -0.24 2.13
C MET A 428 -11.02 1.23 2.51
N ALA A 429 -10.28 1.52 3.58
CA ALA A 429 -10.03 2.89 4.01
C ALA A 429 -8.58 3.10 4.45
N CYS A 430 -8.02 4.27 4.11
CA CYS A 430 -6.74 4.69 4.68
C CYS A 430 -6.92 5.16 6.13
N THR A 431 -5.85 5.55 6.81
CA THR A 431 -5.92 6.05 8.20
C THR A 431 -6.81 7.30 8.39
N GLY A 432 -6.90 8.17 7.39
CA GLY A 432 -7.74 9.37 7.46
C GLY A 432 -7.26 10.42 8.47
N ILE A 433 -8.07 11.47 8.67
CA ILE A 433 -7.74 12.61 9.53
C ILE A 433 -7.56 12.24 11.00
N GLU A 434 -8.09 11.09 11.45
CA GLU A 434 -7.97 10.60 12.83
C GLU A 434 -6.51 10.62 13.31
N TYR A 435 -5.56 10.16 12.47
CA TYR A 435 -4.14 10.13 12.83
C TYR A 435 -3.18 10.64 11.73
N CYS A 436 -3.62 10.78 10.48
CA CYS A 436 -2.72 11.13 9.37
C CYS A 436 -2.58 12.64 9.20
N LYS A 437 -1.34 13.15 9.29
CA LYS A 437 -1.04 14.58 9.09
C LYS A 437 -1.32 15.10 7.68
N LEU A 438 -1.46 14.21 6.70
CA LEU A 438 -1.71 14.59 5.30
C LEU A 438 -3.20 14.52 4.92
N ALA A 439 -4.04 13.97 5.80
CA ALA A 439 -5.45 13.79 5.52
C ALA A 439 -6.23 15.09 5.69
N ILE A 440 -7.27 15.22 4.88
CA ILE A 440 -8.22 16.34 4.83
C ILE A 440 -9.58 15.91 5.39
N VAL A 441 -9.89 14.61 5.35
CA VAL A 441 -11.19 14.07 5.78
C VAL A 441 -11.01 12.78 6.59
N GLU A 442 -12.02 12.44 7.38
CA GLU A 442 -12.12 11.14 8.07
C GLU A 442 -12.36 10.00 7.05
N THR A 443 -11.82 8.81 7.30
CA THR A 443 -12.04 7.66 6.42
C THR A 443 -12.36 6.33 7.09
N LYS A 444 -11.80 6.01 8.26
CA LYS A 444 -11.98 4.68 8.87
C LYS A 444 -13.35 4.56 9.52
N ALA A 445 -13.73 5.54 10.33
CA ALA A 445 -15.05 5.56 10.96
C ALA A 445 -16.16 5.75 9.92
N ARG A 446 -15.94 6.63 8.94
CA ARG A 446 -16.84 6.88 7.81
C ARG A 446 -16.98 5.63 6.94
N GLY A 447 -15.90 4.91 6.69
CA GLY A 447 -15.93 3.65 5.95
C GLY A 447 -16.74 2.57 6.67
N ALA A 448 -16.58 2.44 7.99
CA ALA A 448 -17.38 1.52 8.80
C ALA A 448 -18.89 1.87 8.77
N SER A 449 -19.22 3.15 8.98
CA SER A 449 -20.60 3.65 8.90
C SER A 449 -21.22 3.50 7.50
N LEU A 450 -20.42 3.68 6.45
CA LEU A 450 -20.88 3.52 5.07
C LEU A 450 -21.26 2.05 4.78
N ILE A 451 -20.48 1.10 5.29
CA ILE A 451 -20.81 -0.33 5.18
C ILE A 451 -22.18 -0.60 5.81
N ASP A 452 -22.39 -0.13 7.05
CA ASP A 452 -23.67 -0.34 7.76
C ASP A 452 -24.86 0.25 6.99
N GLU A 453 -24.71 1.47 6.48
CA GLU A 453 -25.77 2.13 5.72
C GLU A 453 -26.09 1.41 4.41
N LEU A 454 -25.08 0.95 3.66
CA LEU A 454 -25.30 0.25 2.38
C LEU A 454 -25.91 -1.14 2.60
N GLU A 455 -25.43 -1.90 3.61
CA GLU A 455 -26.02 -3.17 4.01
C GLU A 455 -27.50 -3.02 4.42
N ARG A 456 -27.85 -1.91 5.10
CA ARG A 456 -29.23 -1.60 5.48
C ARG A 456 -30.10 -1.18 4.30
N ARG A 457 -29.57 -0.38 3.36
CA ARG A 457 -30.33 0.25 2.27
C ARG A 457 -30.54 -0.65 1.07
N ILE A 458 -29.55 -1.48 0.74
CA ILE A 458 -29.53 -2.38 -0.42
C ILE A 458 -28.97 -3.77 -0.04
N PRO A 459 -29.63 -4.49 0.89
CA PRO A 459 -29.13 -5.76 1.44
C PRO A 459 -28.97 -6.87 0.40
N GLU A 460 -29.74 -6.81 -0.69
CA GLU A 460 -29.72 -7.79 -1.79
C GLU A 460 -28.61 -7.52 -2.82
N PHE A 461 -27.73 -6.55 -2.61
CA PHE A 461 -26.61 -6.28 -3.53
C PHE A 461 -25.49 -7.30 -3.31
N ASP A 462 -25.28 -8.18 -4.28
CA ASP A 462 -24.36 -9.32 -4.22
C ASP A 462 -23.19 -9.24 -5.22
N GLU A 463 -23.21 -8.26 -6.12
CA GLU A 463 -22.13 -8.06 -7.09
C GLU A 463 -20.82 -7.65 -6.44
N PRO A 464 -19.65 -8.09 -6.97
CA PRO A 464 -18.37 -7.57 -6.54
C PRO A 464 -18.25 -6.06 -6.80
N ILE A 465 -18.06 -5.29 -5.71
CA ILE A 465 -17.88 -3.83 -5.77
C ILE A 465 -16.78 -3.39 -4.83
N THR A 466 -15.82 -2.61 -5.32
CA THR A 466 -14.74 -2.06 -4.50
C THR A 466 -14.97 -0.58 -4.18
N ILE A 467 -14.93 -0.21 -2.89
CA ILE A 467 -15.16 1.15 -2.42
C ILE A 467 -13.96 1.62 -1.59
N ASN A 468 -13.20 2.59 -2.11
CA ASN A 468 -11.88 2.93 -1.57
C ASN A 468 -11.82 4.35 -1.01
N LEU A 469 -11.92 4.50 0.32
CA LEU A 469 -11.91 5.78 1.02
C LEU A 469 -10.49 6.27 1.31
N ASN A 470 -10.16 7.45 0.79
CA ASN A 470 -8.84 8.05 0.95
C ASN A 470 -8.93 9.47 1.46
N GLY A 471 -8.27 9.76 2.59
CA GLY A 471 -8.34 11.06 3.24
C GLY A 471 -7.64 12.20 2.48
N CYS A 472 -6.84 11.88 1.45
CA CYS A 472 -6.10 12.86 0.65
C CYS A 472 -5.67 12.28 -0.71
N PRO A 473 -5.08 13.10 -1.61
CA PRO A 473 -4.64 12.66 -2.94
C PRO A 473 -3.49 11.63 -2.99
N ASN A 474 -2.94 11.21 -1.86
CA ASN A 474 -1.83 10.25 -1.83
C ASN A 474 -2.22 8.82 -2.23
N ALA A 475 -3.52 8.51 -2.25
CA ALA A 475 -4.07 7.22 -2.66
C ALA A 475 -3.51 6.03 -1.85
N CYS A 476 -3.42 6.16 -0.52
CA CYS A 476 -2.91 5.09 0.35
C CYS A 476 -3.83 3.86 0.34
N ALA A 477 -5.14 4.05 0.21
CA ALA A 477 -6.14 3.02 -0.03
C ALA A 477 -6.63 3.07 -1.49
N ARG A 478 -5.74 3.36 -2.44
CA ARG A 478 -5.89 2.99 -3.86
C ARG A 478 -7.13 3.55 -4.59
N ILE A 479 -7.29 4.87 -4.57
CA ILE A 479 -8.40 5.60 -5.23
C ILE A 479 -8.64 5.14 -6.67
N GLN A 480 -7.59 5.11 -7.49
CA GLN A 480 -7.74 5.06 -8.94
C GLN A 480 -8.08 3.67 -9.46
N VAL A 481 -7.99 2.64 -8.64
CA VAL A 481 -8.11 1.24 -9.07
C VAL A 481 -9.25 0.54 -8.33
N ALA A 482 -10.25 1.33 -7.92
CA ALA A 482 -11.49 0.88 -7.33
C ALA A 482 -12.65 1.20 -8.26
N ASP A 483 -13.72 0.41 -8.16
CA ASP A 483 -14.99 0.68 -8.83
C ASP A 483 -15.51 2.05 -8.39
N ILE A 484 -15.46 2.33 -7.09
CA ILE A 484 -15.79 3.63 -6.50
C ILE A 484 -14.61 4.11 -5.63
N GLY A 485 -13.74 4.90 -6.24
CA GLY A 485 -12.61 5.56 -5.58
C GLY A 485 -12.98 6.92 -5.00
N LEU A 486 -12.73 7.14 -3.71
CA LEU A 486 -13.10 8.36 -3.01
C LEU A 486 -11.86 9.14 -2.57
N LYS A 487 -11.61 10.29 -3.21
CA LYS A 487 -10.48 11.18 -2.90
C LYS A 487 -10.91 12.36 -2.02
N GLY A 488 -10.55 12.31 -0.76
CA GLY A 488 -10.82 13.30 0.26
C GLY A 488 -10.28 14.70 -0.07
N GLN A 489 -11.13 15.70 0.10
CA GLN A 489 -10.85 17.13 -0.05
C GLN A 489 -11.97 17.94 0.61
N LEU A 490 -11.79 19.26 0.76
CA LEU A 490 -12.92 20.12 1.11
C LEU A 490 -13.82 20.34 -0.12
N VAL A 491 -15.13 20.32 0.12
CA VAL A 491 -16.18 20.56 -0.87
C VAL A 491 -17.16 21.60 -0.35
N LEU A 492 -18.00 22.16 -1.21
CA LEU A 492 -19.07 23.07 -0.79
C LEU A 492 -20.34 22.26 -0.57
N ASN A 493 -21.03 22.48 0.55
CA ASN A 493 -22.40 22.00 0.73
C ASN A 493 -23.42 22.93 0.02
N ASP A 494 -24.70 22.59 0.07
CA ASP A 494 -25.79 23.38 -0.52
C ASP A 494 -25.91 24.81 0.05
N GLN A 495 -25.37 25.04 1.25
CA GLN A 495 -25.33 26.33 1.92
C GLN A 495 -24.10 27.16 1.53
N GLY A 496 -23.21 26.63 0.68
CA GLY A 496 -21.98 27.29 0.24
C GLY A 496 -20.84 27.24 1.26
N GLU A 497 -20.94 26.40 2.29
CA GLU A 497 -19.94 26.22 3.33
C GLU A 497 -18.94 25.15 2.94
N GLN A 498 -17.66 25.33 3.32
CA GLN A 498 -16.65 24.30 3.11
C GLN A 498 -16.77 23.20 4.15
N VAL A 499 -17.05 21.98 3.70
CA VAL A 499 -17.20 20.77 4.52
C VAL A 499 -16.32 19.64 4.00
N GLU A 500 -16.13 18.60 4.82
CA GLU A 500 -15.44 17.38 4.39
C GLU A 500 -16.22 16.67 3.27
N GLY A 501 -15.53 16.29 2.19
CA GLY A 501 -16.12 15.49 1.14
C GLY A 501 -15.09 14.82 0.23
N PHE A 502 -15.58 14.29 -0.88
CA PHE A 502 -14.80 13.45 -1.77
C PHE A 502 -14.99 13.85 -3.22
N GLN A 503 -13.90 13.86 -3.99
CA GLN A 503 -13.97 13.69 -5.45
C GLN A 503 -14.10 12.21 -5.75
N VAL A 504 -15.07 11.86 -6.58
CA VAL A 504 -15.34 10.47 -6.97
C VAL A 504 -14.53 10.10 -8.23
N HIS A 505 -14.00 8.89 -8.22
CA HIS A 505 -13.36 8.20 -9.34
C HIS A 505 -14.12 6.90 -9.59
N LEU A 506 -14.50 6.62 -10.84
CA LEU A 506 -15.40 5.50 -11.16
C LEU A 506 -14.80 4.54 -12.19
N GLY A 507 -14.96 3.25 -11.95
CA GLY A 507 -14.58 2.17 -12.86
C GLY A 507 -13.09 1.91 -12.96
N GLY A 508 -12.34 2.14 -11.88
CA GLY A 508 -10.96 1.66 -11.78
C GLY A 508 -10.94 0.19 -11.42
N ALA A 509 -9.97 -0.56 -11.95
CA ALA A 509 -9.81 -1.96 -11.62
C ALA A 509 -8.34 -2.40 -11.75
N LEU A 510 -8.02 -3.52 -11.10
CA LEU A 510 -6.79 -4.29 -11.30
C LEU A 510 -7.17 -5.68 -11.86
N GLY A 511 -6.22 -6.43 -12.42
CA GLY A 511 -6.46 -7.78 -12.93
C GLY A 511 -7.14 -7.76 -14.29
N LEU A 512 -8.35 -8.36 -14.39
CA LEU A 512 -9.12 -8.62 -15.63
C LEU A 512 -9.01 -7.50 -16.68
N GLU A 513 -9.23 -6.26 -16.25
CA GLU A 513 -9.07 -5.07 -17.09
C GLU A 513 -8.42 -3.96 -16.25
N ALA A 514 -7.10 -4.04 -16.07
CA ALA A 514 -6.39 -3.05 -15.27
C ALA A 514 -6.51 -1.64 -15.89
N GLY A 515 -7.07 -0.71 -15.14
CA GLY A 515 -7.39 0.63 -15.62
C GLY A 515 -7.64 1.60 -14.49
N PHE A 516 -7.49 2.90 -14.79
CA PHE A 516 -7.78 3.94 -13.82
C PHE A 516 -9.21 4.45 -13.94
N GLY A 517 -9.87 4.61 -12.80
CA GLY A 517 -11.20 5.17 -12.75
C GLY A 517 -11.25 6.59 -13.29
N ARG A 518 -12.29 6.88 -14.07
CA ARG A 518 -12.53 8.19 -14.67
C ARG A 518 -13.09 9.17 -13.63
N LYS A 519 -12.80 10.45 -13.83
CA LYS A 519 -13.40 11.53 -13.04
C LYS A 519 -14.57 12.08 -13.83
N VAL A 520 -15.75 12.12 -13.23
CA VAL A 520 -16.88 12.88 -13.78
C VAL A 520 -16.66 14.36 -13.47
N ARG A 521 -16.86 15.23 -14.46
CA ARG A 521 -16.59 16.66 -14.30
C ARG A 521 -17.52 17.25 -13.24
N GLY A 522 -16.95 17.91 -12.24
CA GLY A 522 -17.71 18.58 -11.18
C GLY A 522 -18.25 17.64 -10.10
N LEU A 523 -18.19 16.32 -10.28
CA LEU A 523 -18.71 15.36 -9.30
C LEU A 523 -17.89 15.39 -8.01
N LYS A 524 -18.53 15.92 -6.99
CA LYS A 524 -18.07 15.98 -5.61
C LYS A 524 -19.26 15.63 -4.72
N VAL A 525 -18.99 14.91 -3.65
CA VAL A 525 -20.02 14.46 -2.72
C VAL A 525 -19.55 14.85 -1.32
N THR A 526 -20.41 15.47 -0.52
CA THR A 526 -20.10 15.70 0.89
C THR A 526 -19.99 14.36 1.62
N SER A 527 -19.33 14.34 2.77
CA SER A 527 -19.19 13.08 3.52
C SER A 527 -20.55 12.51 3.94
N ASP A 528 -21.54 13.36 4.17
CA ASP A 528 -22.87 12.97 4.63
C ASP A 528 -23.77 12.42 3.50
N GLU A 529 -23.58 12.90 2.27
CA GLU A 529 -24.27 12.42 1.08
C GLU A 529 -23.68 11.12 0.49
N LEU A 530 -22.55 10.63 1.03
CA LEU A 530 -21.88 9.44 0.49
C LEU A 530 -22.80 8.21 0.37
N PRO A 531 -23.59 7.82 1.40
CA PRO A 531 -24.50 6.68 1.27
C PRO A 531 -25.55 6.90 0.17
N ASP A 532 -26.13 8.11 0.08
CA ASP A 532 -27.15 8.44 -0.92
C ASP A 532 -26.60 8.40 -2.35
N TYR A 533 -25.38 8.91 -2.54
CA TYR A 533 -24.69 8.87 -3.83
C TYR A 533 -24.38 7.42 -4.26
N ILE A 534 -23.80 6.62 -3.36
CA ILE A 534 -23.40 5.25 -3.68
C ILE A 534 -24.63 4.36 -3.90
N GLU A 535 -25.68 4.50 -3.10
CA GLU A 535 -26.94 3.80 -3.33
C GLU A 535 -27.51 4.14 -4.71
N ARG A 536 -27.53 5.43 -5.08
CA ARG A 536 -28.05 5.89 -6.38
C ARG A 536 -27.26 5.30 -7.56
N VAL A 537 -25.93 5.37 -7.53
CA VAL A 537 -25.10 4.89 -8.64
C VAL A 537 -25.15 3.37 -8.76
N LEU A 538 -25.24 2.63 -7.66
CA LEU A 538 -25.36 1.18 -7.69
C LEU A 538 -26.73 0.71 -8.15
N LYS A 539 -27.82 1.38 -7.77
CA LYS A 539 -29.17 1.09 -8.29
C LYS A 539 -29.27 1.34 -9.79
N ARG A 540 -28.63 2.39 -10.29
CA ARG A 540 -28.53 2.66 -11.74
C ARG A 540 -27.73 1.58 -12.46
N PHE A 541 -26.58 1.18 -11.90
CA PHE A 541 -25.81 0.06 -12.42
C PHE A 541 -26.68 -1.21 -12.52
N GLN A 542 -27.38 -1.60 -11.46
CA GLN A 542 -28.25 -2.79 -11.49
C GLN A 542 -29.37 -2.70 -12.53
N ALA A 543 -29.90 -1.49 -12.79
CA ALA A 543 -30.96 -1.28 -13.77
C ALA A 543 -30.48 -1.27 -15.23
N GLU A 544 -29.25 -0.81 -15.47
CA GLU A 544 -28.72 -0.58 -16.82
C GLU A 544 -27.70 -1.63 -17.28
N ARG A 545 -27.20 -2.48 -16.37
CA ARG A 545 -26.18 -3.47 -16.68
C ARG A 545 -26.67 -4.52 -17.66
N GLU A 546 -25.76 -4.97 -18.51
CA GLU A 546 -25.94 -6.16 -19.32
C GLU A 546 -25.63 -7.42 -18.50
N ASP A 547 -26.03 -8.60 -18.99
CA ASP A 547 -25.81 -9.86 -18.28
C ASP A 547 -24.31 -10.14 -18.11
N GLY A 548 -23.88 -10.41 -16.87
CA GLY A 548 -22.48 -10.59 -16.51
C GLY A 548 -21.60 -9.33 -16.57
N GLU A 549 -22.18 -8.14 -16.81
CA GLU A 549 -21.40 -6.90 -16.90
C GLU A 549 -20.94 -6.40 -15.52
N ARG A 550 -19.64 -6.11 -15.40
CA ARG A 550 -19.05 -5.54 -14.17
C ARG A 550 -19.27 -4.04 -14.06
N PHE A 551 -19.24 -3.52 -12.84
CA PHE A 551 -19.40 -2.08 -12.58
C PHE A 551 -18.39 -1.24 -13.38
N ALA A 552 -17.11 -1.61 -13.42
CA ALA A 552 -16.11 -0.87 -14.19
C ALA A 552 -16.43 -0.77 -15.69
N THR A 553 -16.95 -1.86 -16.27
CA THR A 553 -17.35 -1.92 -17.68
C THR A 553 -18.58 -1.03 -17.94
N TRP A 554 -19.62 -1.14 -17.10
CA TRP A 554 -20.79 -0.26 -17.18
C TRP A 554 -20.39 1.22 -17.00
N ALA A 555 -19.59 1.51 -15.99
CA ALA A 555 -19.15 2.85 -15.65
C ALA A 555 -18.32 3.50 -16.78
N ALA A 556 -17.71 2.71 -17.68
CA ALA A 556 -17.00 3.23 -18.85
C ALA A 556 -17.98 3.72 -19.95
N ARG A 557 -19.10 3.03 -20.16
CA ARG A 557 -20.12 3.37 -21.18
C ARG A 557 -21.26 4.26 -20.68
N ALA A 558 -21.52 4.28 -19.37
CA ALA A 558 -22.61 5.05 -18.76
C ALA A 558 -22.52 6.54 -19.08
N SER A 559 -23.67 7.23 -19.13
CA SER A 559 -23.71 8.69 -19.30
C SER A 559 -23.18 9.40 -18.05
N GLU A 560 -22.71 10.65 -18.17
CA GLU A 560 -22.32 11.44 -16.99
C GLU A 560 -23.48 11.64 -16.01
N GLU A 561 -24.71 11.73 -16.54
CA GLU A 561 -25.94 11.85 -15.74
C GLU A 561 -26.20 10.58 -14.92
N ALA A 562 -25.98 9.39 -15.49
CA ALA A 562 -26.12 8.12 -14.77
C ALA A 562 -25.09 7.97 -13.63
N LEU A 563 -23.91 8.58 -13.78
CA LEU A 563 -22.85 8.53 -12.77
C LEU A 563 -22.93 9.62 -11.68
N SER A 564 -23.82 10.60 -11.84
CA SER A 564 -23.95 11.78 -10.96
C SER A 564 -25.00 11.61 -9.87
#